data_AF-A0A9P8IKM7-F1
#
_entry.id   AF-A0A9P8IKM7-F1
#
_cell.length_a   1.000
_cell.length_b   1.000
_cell.length_c   1.000
_cell.angle_alpha   90.00
_cell.angle_beta   90.00
_cell.angle_gamma   90.00
#
_symmetry.space_group_name_H-M   'P 1'
#
loop_
_entity.id
_entity.type
_entity.pdbx_description
1 polymer ?
#
loop_
_entity_poly.entity_id
_entity_poly.type
_entity_poly.pdbx_seq_one_letter_code
_entity_poly.pdbx_strand_id
1 'polypeptide(L)'
;MAATMNNKSIPATRYNFALVFFVALGSFTYGFNASILGTVFSLAPFFSYFHLDLTGPGADYANSMIGAMNGLLSAGGIIGCLLMTKLADKFGRKRTIQGICAICVVSVIFQAAAVHIAMLLVGRFLNGLG
;
A
#
# COMPACT_ATOMS: atom_id res chain seq x y z
N MET A 1 13.24 20.29 -25.70
CA MET A 1 12.08 21.09 -26.13
C MET A 1 11.35 21.53 -24.88
N ALA A 2 11.59 22.78 -24.47
CA ALA A 2 11.23 23.33 -23.17
C ALA A 2 9.71 23.52 -23.04
N ALA A 3 9.07 22.79 -22.13
CA ALA A 3 7.73 23.12 -21.68
C ALA A 3 7.84 24.28 -20.68
N THR A 4 7.41 25.45 -21.12
CA THR A 4 7.32 26.69 -20.35
C THR A 4 6.61 26.43 -19.02
N MET A 5 7.38 26.43 -17.92
CA MET A 5 6.86 26.42 -16.56
C MET A 5 6.18 27.77 -16.29
N ASN A 6 4.91 27.86 -16.64
CA ASN A 6 4.03 28.95 -16.23
C ASN A 6 3.81 28.86 -14.72
N ASN A 7 4.68 29.53 -13.97
CA ASN A 7 4.52 29.84 -12.56
C ASN A 7 3.37 30.82 -12.37
N LYS A 8 2.13 30.34 -12.54
CA LYS A 8 0.97 30.97 -11.93
C LYS A 8 0.94 30.46 -10.50
N SER A 9 1.46 31.26 -9.56
CA SER A 9 1.20 31.07 -8.14
C SER A 9 -0.31 31.16 -7.92
N ILE A 10 -0.98 30.00 -7.96
CA ILE A 10 -2.41 29.87 -7.68
C ILE A 10 -2.58 30.40 -6.26
N PRO A 11 -3.34 31.48 -6.02
CA PRO A 11 -3.54 31.99 -4.67
C PRO A 11 -4.06 30.84 -3.82
N ALA A 12 -3.41 30.57 -2.68
CA ALA A 12 -3.73 29.48 -1.77
C ALA A 12 -5.13 29.71 -1.17
N THR A 13 -6.13 29.39 -1.97
CA THR A 13 -7.53 29.39 -1.60
C THR A 13 -7.74 28.24 -0.61
N ARG A 14 -8.66 28.37 0.35
CA ARG A 14 -9.00 27.31 1.33
C ARG A 14 -9.19 25.93 0.68
N TYR A 15 -9.70 25.90 -0.56
CA TYR A 15 -9.84 24.71 -1.38
C TYR A 15 -8.51 24.02 -1.70
N ASN A 16 -7.44 24.76 -2.01
CA ASN A 16 -6.13 24.20 -2.33
C ASN A 16 -5.45 23.63 -1.07
N PHE A 17 -5.63 24.30 0.08
CA PHE A 17 -5.15 23.79 1.36
C PHE A 17 -5.88 22.48 1.75
N ALA A 18 -7.20 22.43 1.57
CA ALA A 18 -7.97 21.20 1.78
C ALA A 18 -7.51 20.06 0.86
N LEU A 19 -7.28 20.35 -0.43
CA LEU A 19 -6.80 19.35 -1.39
C LEU A 19 -5.41 18.81 -1.01
N VAL A 20 -4.47 19.68 -0.65
CA VAL A 20 -3.13 19.27 -0.21
C VAL A 20 -3.21 18.45 1.08
N PHE A 21 -4.10 18.81 2.01
CA PHE A 21 -4.33 18.04 3.23
C PHE A 21 -4.84 16.62 2.93
N PHE A 22 -5.80 16.45 2.02
CA PHE A 22 -6.28 15.13 1.59
C PHE A 22 -5.18 14.30 0.91
N VAL A 23 -4.34 14.93 0.09
CA VAL A 23 -3.19 14.25 -0.53
C VAL A 23 -2.18 13.83 0.53
N ALA A 24 -1.91 14.68 1.52
CA ALA A 24 -1.02 14.36 2.64
C ALA A 24 -1.55 13.18 3.48
N LEU A 25 -2.85 13.08 3.70
CA LEU A 25 -3.48 11.93 4.36
C LEU A 25 -3.29 10.63 3.57
N GLY A 26 -3.29 10.69 2.24
CA GLY A 26 -2.95 9.55 1.39
C GLY A 26 -1.53 9.06 1.63
N SER A 27 -0.55 9.97 1.60
CA SER A 27 0.86 9.64 1.91
C SER A 27 1.05 9.12 3.34
N PHE A 28 0.32 9.69 4.31
CA PHE A 28 0.33 9.22 5.69
C PHE A 28 -0.20 7.78 5.80
N THR A 29 -1.30 7.48 5.11
CA THR A 29 -1.90 6.13 5.09
C THR A 29 -0.95 5.10 4.49
N TYR A 30 -0.23 5.47 3.43
CA TYR A 30 0.81 4.62 2.85
C TYR A 30 1.95 4.35 3.85
N GLY A 31 2.43 5.38 4.55
CA GLY A 31 3.42 5.23 5.62
C GLY A 31 2.93 4.34 6.76
N PHE A 32 1.67 4.52 7.19
CA PHE A 32 1.05 3.70 8.24
C PHE A 32 1.00 2.21 7.86
N ASN A 33 0.64 1.89 6.60
CA ASN A 33 0.62 0.51 6.11
C ASN A 33 2.01 -0.15 6.14
N ALA A 34 3.08 0.60 5.87
CA ALA A 34 4.44 0.10 5.99
C ALA A 34 4.87 -0.11 7.46
N SER A 35 4.48 0.80 8.37
CA SER A 35 4.86 0.72 9.78
C SER A 35 4.13 -0.38 10.56
N ILE A 36 2.85 -0.65 10.25
CA ILE A 36 2.08 -1.66 11.00
C ILE A 36 2.59 -3.09 10.77
N LEU A 37 3.28 -3.34 9.66
CA LEU A 37 3.89 -4.63 9.38
C LEU A 37 4.94 -5.03 10.41
N GLY A 38 5.83 -4.11 10.76
CA GLY A 38 6.89 -4.39 11.73
C GLY A 38 6.34 -4.71 13.12
N THR A 39 5.24 -4.07 13.51
CA THR A 39 4.57 -4.33 14.79
C THR A 39 3.82 -5.66 14.80
N VAL A 40 3.17 -6.04 13.68
CA VAL A 40 2.52 -7.35 13.55
C VAL A 40 3.52 -8.50 13.61
N PHE A 41 4.70 -8.35 12.98
CA PHE A 41 5.76 -9.37 13.03
C PHE A 41 6.44 -9.50 14.40
N SER A 42 6.32 -8.49 15.26
CA SER A 42 6.86 -8.56 16.62
C SER A 42 5.91 -9.25 17.60
N LEU A 43 4.69 -9.60 17.19
CA LEU A 43 3.64 -10.07 18.09
C LEU A 43 3.65 -11.61 18.21
N ALA A 44 3.95 -12.14 19.39
CA ALA A 44 3.95 -13.58 19.66
C ALA A 44 2.65 -14.33 19.27
N PRO A 45 1.43 -13.79 19.53
CA PRO A 45 0.20 -14.45 19.08
C PRO A 45 0.04 -14.53 17.55
N PHE A 46 0.73 -13.70 16.75
CA PHE A 46 0.72 -13.85 15.29
C PHE A 46 1.33 -15.19 14.87
N PHE A 47 2.45 -15.57 15.48
CA PHE A 47 3.11 -16.84 15.23
C PHE A 47 2.30 -18.03 15.74
N SER A 48 1.66 -17.88 16.91
CA SER A 48 0.77 -18.91 17.46
C SER A 48 -0.50 -19.11 16.63
N TYR A 49 -1.09 -18.03 16.11
CA TYR A 49 -2.30 -18.08 15.27
C TYR A 49 -2.05 -18.71 13.90
N PHE A 50 -0.86 -18.51 13.34
CA PHE A 50 -0.47 -19.06 12.05
C PHE A 50 0.33 -20.36 12.11
N HIS A 51 0.46 -20.97 13.30
CA HIS A 51 1.25 -22.19 13.52
C HIS A 51 2.69 -22.08 12.96
N LEU A 52 3.31 -20.92 13.16
CA LEU A 52 4.70 -20.65 12.77
C LEU A 52 5.60 -20.82 14.01
N ASP A 53 6.39 -21.89 14.05
CA ASP A 53 7.34 -22.12 15.15
C ASP A 53 8.56 -21.17 15.04
N LEU A 54 8.78 -20.37 16.09
CA LEU A 54 9.91 -19.45 16.24
C LEU A 54 11.22 -20.16 16.66
N THR A 55 11.17 -21.46 16.98
CA THR A 55 12.33 -22.21 17.48
C THR A 55 12.33 -23.63 16.93
N GLY A 56 13.22 -23.91 15.98
CA GLY A 56 13.35 -25.21 15.30
C GLY A 56 13.47 -25.08 13.77
N PRO A 57 13.52 -26.19 13.02
CA PRO A 57 13.66 -26.21 11.55
C PRO A 57 12.50 -25.54 10.77
N GLY A 58 11.47 -25.03 11.46
CA GLY A 58 10.39 -24.22 10.88
C GLY A 58 10.62 -22.70 10.89
N ALA A 59 11.68 -22.20 11.54
CA ALA A 59 11.97 -20.76 11.63
C ALA A 59 12.30 -20.14 10.25
N ASP A 60 12.88 -20.91 9.33
CA ASP A 60 13.12 -20.51 7.93
C ASP A 60 11.81 -20.22 7.18
N TYR A 61 10.74 -20.95 7.48
CA TYR A 61 9.44 -20.73 6.85
C TYR A 61 8.80 -19.42 7.31
N ALA A 62 8.92 -19.08 8.60
CA ALA A 62 8.45 -17.80 9.13
C ALA A 62 9.20 -16.61 8.52
N ASN A 63 10.53 -16.70 8.44
CA ASN A 63 11.37 -15.67 7.80
C ASN A 63 11.09 -15.55 6.30
N SER A 64 10.90 -16.66 5.60
CA SER A 64 10.52 -16.67 4.18
C SER A 64 9.16 -16.00 3.96
N MET A 65 8.21 -16.17 4.87
CA MET A 65 6.89 -15.56 4.76
C MET A 65 6.94 -14.04 5.02
N ILE A 66 7.72 -13.60 6.00
CA ILE A 66 7.98 -12.18 6.26
C ILE A 66 8.66 -11.52 5.05
N GLY A 67 9.65 -12.21 4.47
CA GLY A 67 10.31 -11.80 3.23
C GLY A 67 9.34 -11.71 2.05
N ALA A 68 8.47 -12.72 1.88
CA ALA A 68 7.46 -12.76 0.83
C ALA A 68 6.44 -11.61 0.98
N MET A 69 6.00 -11.29 2.20
CA MET A 69 5.08 -10.17 2.46
C MET A 69 5.69 -8.81 2.06
N ASN A 70 6.96 -8.57 2.41
CA ASN A 70 7.66 -7.34 2.00
C ASN A 70 7.94 -7.32 0.50
N GLY A 71 8.33 -8.45 -0.08
CA GLY A 71 8.60 -8.59 -1.51
C GLY A 71 7.35 -8.36 -2.37
N LEU A 72 6.19 -8.87 -1.95
CA LEU A 72 4.93 -8.70 -2.66
C LEU A 72 4.39 -7.27 -2.60
N LEU A 73 4.67 -6.52 -1.53
CA LEU A 73 4.36 -5.09 -1.47
C LEU A 73 5.15 -4.34 -2.55
N SER A 74 6.46 -4.56 -2.64
CA SER A 74 7.31 -3.94 -3.65
C SER A 74 6.95 -4.37 -5.08
N ALA A 75 6.66 -5.66 -5.29
CA ALA A 75 6.22 -6.18 -6.57
C ALA A 75 4.87 -5.58 -7.00
N GLY A 76 3.92 -5.50 -6.06
CA GLY A 76 2.64 -4.81 -6.24
C GLY A 76 2.84 -3.34 -6.60
N GLY A 77 3.72 -2.63 -5.90
CA GLY A 77 4.04 -1.22 -6.15
C GLY A 77 4.60 -0.95 -7.54
N ILE A 78 5.50 -1.80 -8.04
CA ILE A 78 6.06 -1.68 -9.39
C ILE A 78 4.94 -1.86 -10.44
N ILE A 79 4.10 -2.89 -10.27
CA ILE A 79 2.99 -3.16 -11.20
C ILE A 79 1.95 -2.03 -11.12
N GLY A 80 1.62 -1.57 -9.91
CA GLY A 80 0.70 -0.47 -9.64
C GLY A 80 1.17 0.81 -10.32
N CYS A 81 2.44 1.19 -10.16
CA CYS A 81 3.03 2.36 -10.83
C CYS A 81 2.95 2.27 -12.36
N LEU A 82 3.24 1.11 -12.95
CA LEU A 82 3.16 0.92 -14.40
C LEU A 82 1.73 1.06 -14.93
N LEU A 83 0.77 0.46 -14.22
CA LEU A 83 -0.65 0.55 -14.56
C LEU A 83 -1.19 1.97 -14.35
N MET A 84 -0.87 2.61 -13.23
CA MET A 84 -1.26 3.99 -12.92
C MET A 84 -0.72 4.97 -13.94
N THR A 85 0.52 4.81 -14.40
CA THR A 85 1.11 5.71 -15.42
C THR A 85 0.27 5.69 -16.70
N LYS A 86 -0.11 4.50 -17.17
CA LYS A 86 -0.97 4.35 -18.36
C LYS A 86 -2.40 4.84 -18.13
N LEU A 87 -2.94 4.66 -16.92
CA LEU A 87 -4.30 5.08 -16.58
C LEU A 87 -4.40 6.59 -16.35
N ALA A 88 -3.37 7.21 -15.79
CA ALA A 88 -3.29 8.65 -15.55
C ALA A 88 -3.32 9.45 -16.85
N ASP A 89 -2.61 8.97 -17.88
CA ASP A 89 -2.60 9.60 -19.21
C ASP A 89 -3.95 9.46 -19.94
N LYS A 90 -4.69 8.36 -19.71
CA LYS A 90 -5.94 8.07 -20.44
C LYS A 90 -7.21 8.59 -19.76
N PHE A 91 -7.30 8.52 -18.43
CA PHE A 91 -8.55 8.74 -17.67
C PHE A 91 -8.58 10.02 -16.83
N GLY A 92 -7.47 10.76 -16.75
CA GLY A 92 -7.36 12.02 -16.03
C GLY A 92 -7.14 11.84 -14.52
N ARG A 93 -6.23 12.67 -13.99
CA ARG A 93 -5.61 12.56 -12.65
C ARG A 93 -6.59 12.41 -11.47
N LYS A 94 -7.77 13.03 -11.52
CA LYS A 94 -8.77 12.93 -10.41
C LYS A 94 -9.45 11.56 -10.33
N ARG A 95 -9.82 10.98 -11.46
CA ARG A 95 -10.55 9.69 -11.49
C ARG A 95 -9.62 8.53 -11.15
N THR A 96 -8.37 8.62 -11.60
CA THR A 96 -7.32 7.66 -11.25
C THR A 96 -7.15 7.58 -9.73
N ILE A 97 -7.00 8.73 -9.04
CA ILE A 97 -6.86 8.76 -7.58
C ILE A 97 -8.07 8.12 -6.86
N GLN A 98 -9.30 8.43 -7.30
CA GLN A 98 -10.50 7.83 -6.70
C GLN A 98 -10.56 6.31 -6.88
N GLY A 99 -10.20 5.80 -8.06
CA GLY A 99 -10.18 4.36 -8.32
C GLY A 99 -9.13 3.63 -7.50
N ILE A 100 -7.97 4.26 -7.33
CA ILE A 100 -6.88 3.75 -6.50
C ILE A 100 -7.30 3.67 -5.03
N CYS A 101 -7.90 4.74 -4.49
CA CYS A 101 -8.40 4.73 -3.12
C CYS A 101 -9.42 3.60 -2.88
N ALA A 102 -10.29 3.31 -3.86
CA ALA A 102 -11.23 2.19 -3.75
C ALA A 102 -10.51 0.83 -3.69
N ILE A 103 -9.46 0.65 -4.50
CA ILE A 103 -8.62 -0.55 -4.47
C ILE A 103 -7.94 -0.67 -3.10
N CYS A 104 -7.33 0.40 -2.57
CA CYS A 104 -6.70 0.38 -1.23
C CYS A 104 -7.68 -0.06 -0.13
N VAL A 105 -8.92 0.44 -0.17
CA VAL A 105 -9.95 0.09 0.82
C VAL A 105 -10.29 -1.40 0.74
N VAL A 106 -10.47 -1.94 -0.47
CA VAL A 106 -10.73 -3.37 -0.67
C VAL A 106 -9.55 -4.22 -0.17
N SER A 107 -8.32 -3.80 -0.46
CA SER A 107 -7.10 -4.47 0.00
C SER A 107 -7.02 -4.53 1.53
N VAL A 108 -7.28 -3.42 2.22
CA VAL A 108 -7.28 -3.35 3.69
C VAL A 108 -8.38 -4.21 4.30
N ILE A 109 -9.57 -4.26 3.71
CA ILE A 109 -10.65 -5.15 4.18
C ILE A 109 -10.20 -6.61 4.05
N PHE A 110 -9.59 -6.98 2.93
CA PHE A 110 -9.05 -8.33 2.73
C PHE A 110 -7.96 -8.66 3.75
N GLN A 111 -7.13 -7.68 4.08
CA GLN A 111 -6.08 -7.80 5.08
C GLN A 111 -6.64 -8.02 6.49
N ALA A 112 -7.70 -7.28 6.84
CA ALA A 112 -8.34 -7.35 8.15
C ALA A 112 -9.19 -8.62 8.32
N ALA A 113 -9.76 -9.14 7.23
CA ALA A 113 -10.55 -10.36 7.21
C ALA A 113 -9.70 -11.64 7.01
N ALA A 114 -8.38 -11.52 6.91
CA ALA A 114 -7.52 -12.65 6.58
C ALA A 114 -7.36 -13.63 7.75
N VAL A 115 -7.90 -14.83 7.56
CA VAL A 115 -7.79 -15.97 8.51
C VAL A 115 -6.56 -16.85 8.22
N HIS A 116 -6.06 -16.83 6.98
CA HIS A 116 -4.89 -17.61 6.54
C HIS A 116 -3.77 -16.71 6.01
N ILE A 117 -2.50 -17.14 6.18
CA ILE A 117 -1.30 -16.45 5.67
C ILE A 117 -1.41 -16.13 4.18
N ALA A 118 -1.97 -17.04 3.38
CA ALA A 118 -2.13 -16.84 1.94
C ALA A 118 -3.04 -15.63 1.63
N MET A 119 -4.10 -15.43 2.42
CA MET A 119 -5.03 -14.31 2.26
C MET A 119 -4.39 -12.98 2.68
N LEU A 120 -3.53 -13.00 3.72
CA LEU A 120 -2.68 -11.85 4.07
C LEU A 120 -1.71 -11.50 2.93
N LEU A 121 -1.12 -12.51 2.29
CA LEU A 121 -0.18 -12.34 1.17
C LEU A 121 -0.87 -11.68 -0.04
N VAL A 122 -2.07 -12.16 -0.39
CA VAL A 122 -2.89 -11.59 -1.47
C VAL A 122 -3.33 -10.16 -1.13
N GLY A 123 -3.76 -9.92 0.10
CA GLY A 123 -4.10 -8.58 0.58
C GLY A 123 -2.91 -7.62 0.50
N ARG A 124 -1.68 -8.09 0.81
CA ARG A 124 -0.44 -7.30 0.70
C ARG A 124 -0.11 -6.95 -0.76
N PHE A 125 -0.26 -7.89 -1.68
CA PHE A 125 -0.05 -7.64 -3.11
C PHE A 125 -1.04 -6.62 -3.66
N LEU A 126 -2.33 -6.77 -3.31
CA LEU A 126 -3.37 -5.82 -3.69
C LEU A 126 -3.17 -4.43 -3.04
N ASN A 127 -2.64 -4.38 -1.83
CA ASN A 127 -2.30 -3.11 -1.17
C ASN A 127 -1.16 -2.38 -1.87
N GLY A 128 -0.18 -3.11 -2.42
CA GLY A 128 0.89 -2.53 -3.23
C GLY A 128 0.44 -2.07 -4.61
N LEU A 129 -0.62 -2.66 -5.16
CA LEU A 129 -1.19 -2.26 -6.47
C LEU A 129 -1.97 -0.93 -6.39
N GLY A 130 -2.49 -0.59 -5.21
CA GLY A 130 -3.18 0.67 -4.93
C GLY A 130 -2.26 1.76 -4.39
#